data_AF-A0AAE0F8G1-F1
#
_entry.id   AF-A0AAE0F8G1-F1
#
_cell.length_a   1.000
_cell.length_b   1.000
_cell.length_c   1.000
_cell.angle_alpha   90.00
_cell.angle_beta   90.00
_cell.angle_gamma   90.00
#
_symmetry.space_group_name_H-M   'P 1'
#
loop_
_entity.id
_entity.type
_entity.pdbx_description
1 polymer ?
#
loop_
_entity_poly.entity_id
_entity_poly.type
_entity_poly.pdbx_seq_one_letter_code
_entity_poly.pdbx_strand_id
1 'polypeptide(L)'
;MALAAPSPRDLAPDDVALLGTVLDFCCAEAATSRNFELVQSFLHLFLQIHGESVSHYAELRCSAENLKQQLAKSWSGRAGVDQQLQELRCVMSYFASSF
;
A
#
# COMPACT_ATOMS: atom_id res chain seq x y z
N MET A 1 -10.97 16.48 -30.65
CA MET A 1 -9.69 17.00 -30.15
C MET A 1 -9.40 16.28 -28.85
N ALA A 2 -8.66 15.18 -28.88
CA ALA A 2 -8.30 14.46 -27.66
C ALA A 2 -7.19 15.24 -26.97
N LEU A 3 -7.45 15.85 -25.80
CA LEU A 3 -6.37 16.29 -24.94
C LEU A 3 -5.58 15.04 -24.55
N ALA A 4 -4.33 14.96 -25.00
CA ALA A 4 -3.41 13.96 -24.47
C ALA A 4 -3.33 14.14 -22.96
N ALA A 5 -3.53 13.07 -22.20
CA ALA A 5 -3.28 13.10 -20.77
C ALA A 5 -1.84 13.60 -20.54
N PRO A 6 -1.61 14.53 -19.61
CA PRO A 6 -0.27 15.02 -19.32
C PRO A 6 0.63 13.82 -19.03
N SER A 7 1.86 13.83 -19.57
CA SER A 7 2.77 12.74 -19.31
C SER A 7 3.05 12.69 -17.80
N PRO A 8 3.32 11.51 -17.22
CA PRO A 8 3.60 11.38 -15.78
C PRO A 8 4.83 12.18 -15.31
N ARG A 9 5.53 12.86 -16.22
CA ARG A 9 6.69 13.74 -15.99
C ARG A 9 6.34 15.24 -15.98
N ASP A 10 5.09 15.59 -16.32
CA ASP A 10 4.61 16.97 -16.45
C ASP A 10 3.61 17.36 -15.34
N LEU A 11 3.70 16.71 -14.17
CA LEU A 11 2.85 17.06 -13.02
C LEU A 11 3.20 18.45 -12.50
N ALA A 12 2.18 19.25 -12.18
CA ALA A 12 2.39 20.50 -11.49
C ALA A 12 2.96 20.22 -10.08
N PRO A 13 3.77 21.13 -9.51
CA PRO A 13 4.31 20.95 -8.16
C PRO A 13 3.24 20.64 -7.11
N ASP A 14 2.07 21.27 -7.24
CA ASP A 14 0.93 21.06 -6.33
C ASP A 14 0.38 19.63 -6.43
N ASP A 15 0.39 19.02 -7.63
CA ASP A 15 -0.07 17.66 -7.83
C ASP A 15 0.89 16.65 -7.17
N VAL A 16 2.20 16.90 -7.27
CA VAL A 16 3.21 16.04 -6.62
C VAL A 16 3.06 16.13 -5.10
N ALA A 17 2.86 17.33 -4.55
CA ALA A 17 2.59 17.51 -3.12
C ALA A 17 1.30 16.81 -2.66
N LEU A 18 0.24 16.84 -3.49
CA LEU A 18 -1.00 16.14 -3.22
C LEU A 18 -0.79 14.62 -3.17
N LEU A 19 -0.10 14.05 -4.16
CA LEU A 19 0.22 12.63 -4.19
C LEU A 19 1.06 12.21 -2.97
N GLY A 20 2.01 13.06 -2.54
CA GLY A 20 2.80 12.84 -1.33
C GLY A 20 1.92 12.81 -0.08
N THR A 21 0.98 13.76 0.04
CA THR A 21 0.02 13.82 1.16
C THR A 21 -0.84 12.57 1.24
N VAL A 22 -1.26 12.02 0.09
CA VAL A 22 -2.02 10.76 0.03
C VAL A 22 -1.18 9.58 0.52
N LEU A 23 0.09 9.48 0.12
CA LEU A 23 0.99 8.44 0.59
C LEU A 23 1.23 8.52 2.11
N ASP A 24 1.40 9.73 2.62
CA ASP A 24 1.59 9.98 4.06
C ASP A 24 0.33 9.63 4.86
N PHE A 25 -0.86 9.95 4.33
CA PHE A 25 -2.14 9.51 4.90
C PHE A 25 -2.23 7.98 4.98
N CYS A 26 -1.93 7.28 3.88
CA CYS A 26 -1.92 5.82 3.87
C CYS A 26 -0.92 5.25 4.89
N CYS A 27 0.21 5.92 5.12
CA CYS A 27 1.20 5.50 6.10
C CYS A 27 0.67 5.64 7.53
N ALA A 28 0.03 6.76 7.84
CA ALA A 28 -0.63 6.98 9.12
C ALA A 28 -1.76 5.96 9.37
N GLU A 29 -2.60 5.71 8.37
CA GLU A 29 -3.68 4.72 8.46
C GLU A 29 -3.15 3.30 8.64
N ALA A 30 -2.10 2.93 7.90
CA ALA A 30 -1.44 1.63 8.04
C ALA A 30 -0.87 1.40 9.45
N ALA A 31 -0.47 2.46 10.15
CA ALA A 31 0.01 2.38 11.53
C ALA A 31 -1.08 2.06 12.56
N THR A 32 -2.35 2.27 12.22
CA THR A 32 -3.47 1.95 13.13
C THR A 32 -3.85 0.47 13.14
N SER A 33 -3.41 -0.31 12.15
CA SER A 33 -3.76 -1.72 11.94
C SER A 33 -5.28 -2.02 11.87
N ARG A 34 -6.11 -1.03 11.51
CA ARG A 34 -7.58 -1.19 11.45
C ARG A 34 -8.12 -1.39 10.03
N ASN A 35 -7.59 -0.62 9.08
CA ASN A 35 -8.16 -0.48 7.74
C ASN A 35 -7.34 -1.23 6.68
N PHE A 36 -6.85 -2.44 7.00
CA PHE A 36 -5.89 -3.15 6.17
C PHE A 36 -6.35 -3.31 4.72
N GLU A 37 -7.53 -3.91 4.50
CA GLU A 37 -8.06 -4.16 3.16
C GLU A 37 -8.30 -2.86 2.38
N LEU A 38 -8.90 -1.86 3.01
CA LEU A 38 -9.12 -0.54 2.41
C LEU A 38 -7.81 0.09 1.93
N VAL A 39 -6.79 0.10 2.79
CA VAL A 39 -5.47 0.68 2.44
C VAL A 39 -4.82 -0.11 1.31
N GLN A 40 -4.89 -1.45 1.32
CA GLN A 40 -4.34 -2.26 0.23
C GLN A 40 -5.05 -2.02 -1.11
N SER A 41 -6.38 -2.05 -1.13
CA SER A 41 -7.17 -1.83 -2.35
C SER A 41 -7.00 -0.43 -2.91
N PHE A 42 -7.01 0.58 -2.04
CA PHE A 42 -6.75 1.96 -2.43
C PHE A 42 -5.34 2.11 -3.00
N LEU A 43 -4.32 1.58 -2.32
CA LEU A 43 -2.93 1.69 -2.76
C LEU A 43 -2.70 0.96 -4.10
N HIS A 44 -3.37 -0.17 -4.32
CA HIS A 44 -3.32 -0.86 -5.60
C HIS A 44 -3.80 0.03 -6.75
N LEU A 45 -4.98 0.65 -6.61
CA LEU A 45 -5.51 1.58 -7.61
C LEU A 45 -4.64 2.83 -7.75
N PHE A 46 -4.20 3.41 -6.64
CA PHE A 46 -3.34 4.59 -6.61
C PHE A 46 -2.03 4.34 -7.39
N LEU A 47 -1.35 3.22 -7.14
CA LEU A 47 -0.11 2.87 -7.84
C LEU A 47 -0.35 2.44 -9.29
N GLN A 48 -1.53 1.89 -9.62
CA GLN A 48 -1.90 1.61 -11.01
C GLN A 48 -2.02 2.89 -11.84
N ILE A 49 -2.53 3.98 -11.23
CA ILE A 49 -2.73 5.27 -11.91
C ILE A 49 -1.46 6.13 -11.85
N HIS A 50 -0.81 6.22 -10.69
CA HIS A 50 0.26 7.17 -10.41
C HIS A 50 1.64 6.53 -10.19
N GLY A 51 1.78 5.21 -10.39
CA GLY A 51 3.00 4.47 -10.07
C GLY A 51 4.24 4.94 -10.84
N GLU A 52 4.08 5.39 -12.10
CA GLU A 52 5.19 5.98 -12.86
C GLU A 52 5.66 7.29 -12.23
N SER A 53 4.73 8.18 -11.87
CA SER A 53 5.06 9.44 -11.18
C SER A 53 5.69 9.18 -9.81
N VAL A 54 5.15 8.27 -9.02
CA VAL A 54 5.73 7.86 -7.73
C VAL A 54 7.16 7.36 -7.90
N SER A 55 7.47 6.67 -8.99
CA SER A 55 8.82 6.17 -9.29
C SER A 55 9.76 7.25 -9.82
N HIS A 56 9.21 8.30 -10.45
CA HIS A 56 9.97 9.38 -11.08
C HIS A 56 10.40 10.46 -10.08
N TYR A 57 9.49 10.92 -9.21
CA TYR A 57 9.77 11.99 -8.26
C TYR A 57 10.39 11.46 -6.96
N ALA A 58 11.57 11.97 -6.60
CA ALA A 58 12.34 11.47 -5.47
C ALA A 58 11.61 11.61 -4.11
N GLU A 59 10.84 12.67 -3.93
CA GLU A 59 10.04 12.89 -2.72
C GLU A 59 8.91 11.86 -2.57
N LEU A 60 8.19 11.55 -3.65
CA LEU A 60 7.16 10.50 -3.64
C LEU A 60 7.75 9.12 -3.37
N ARG A 61 8.93 8.83 -3.94
CA ARG A 61 9.65 7.58 -3.63
C ARG A 61 9.98 7.45 -2.16
N CYS A 62 10.39 8.54 -1.51
CA CYS A 62 10.71 8.55 -0.09
C CYS A 62 9.46 8.20 0.75
N SER A 63 8.33 8.87 0.51
CA SER A 63 7.06 8.56 1.18
C SER A 63 6.58 7.14 0.89
N ALA A 64 6.70 6.67 -0.36
CA ALA A 64 6.32 5.31 -0.75
C ALA A 64 7.17 4.24 -0.05
N GLU A 65 8.49 4.44 0.12
CA GLU A 65 9.34 3.48 0.83
C GLU A 65 9.02 3.46 2.33
N ASN A 66 8.72 4.60 2.94
CA ASN A 66 8.26 4.66 4.33
C ASN A 66 6.93 3.90 4.51
N LEU A 67 5.97 4.13 3.61
CA LEU A 67 4.70 3.40 3.61
C LEU A 67 4.92 1.89 3.44
N LYS A 68 5.79 1.48 2.52
CA LYS A 68 6.12 0.06 2.30
C LYS A 68 6.71 -0.58 3.55
N GLN A 69 7.63 0.09 4.26
CA GLN A 69 8.16 -0.41 5.53
C GLN A 69 7.07 -0.53 6.59
N GLN A 70 6.11 0.40 6.63
CA GLN A 70 4.99 0.34 7.56
C GLN A 70 4.04 -0.83 7.22
N LEU A 71 3.70 -1.02 5.95
CA LEU A 71 2.86 -2.12 5.49
C LEU A 71 3.51 -3.49 5.71
N ALA A 72 4.83 -3.59 5.54
CA ALA A 72 5.56 -4.83 5.80
C ALA A 72 5.32 -5.36 7.22
N LYS A 73 5.22 -4.47 8.21
CA LYS A 73 4.90 -4.85 9.60
C LYS A 73 3.51 -5.45 9.74
N SER A 74 2.53 -4.95 8.99
CA SER A 74 1.15 -5.45 8.98
C SER A 74 1.02 -6.81 8.28
N TRP A 75 1.86 -7.07 7.28
CA TRP A 75 1.88 -8.36 6.57
C TRP A 75 2.65 -9.45 7.34
N SER A 76 3.92 -9.19 7.66
CA SER A 76 4.87 -10.21 8.14
C SER A 76 5.21 -10.12 9.64
N GLY A 77 4.58 -9.20 10.37
CA GLY A 77 4.76 -9.10 11.82
C GLY A 77 4.21 -10.32 12.58
N ARG A 78 4.56 -10.42 13.87
CA ARG A 78 4.08 -11.51 14.75
C ARG A 78 2.55 -11.49 14.96
N ALA A 79 1.94 -10.32 14.79
CA ALA A 79 0.49 -10.11 14.73
C ALA A 79 0.03 -9.75 13.31
N GLY A 80 0.85 -10.07 12.31
CA GLY A 80 0.57 -9.80 10.90
C GLY A 80 -0.40 -10.81 10.31
N VAL A 81 -1.03 -10.41 9.20
CA VAL A 81 -2.08 -11.19 8.54
C VAL A 81 -1.57 -12.56 8.09
N ASP A 82 -0.35 -12.65 7.56
CA ASP A 82 0.21 -13.92 7.06
C ASP A 82 0.38 -14.95 8.18
N GLN A 83 0.92 -14.53 9.32
CA GLN A 83 1.15 -15.42 10.46
C GLN A 83 -0.17 -15.92 11.03
N GLN A 84 -1.18 -15.04 11.17
CA GLN A 84 -2.50 -15.42 11.68
C GLN A 84 -3.22 -16.39 10.75
N LEU A 85 -3.19 -16.14 9.43
CA LEU A 85 -3.75 -17.05 8.45
C LEU A 85 -3.02 -18.40 8.44
N GLN A 86 -1.70 -18.39 8.63
CA GLN A 86 -0.91 -19.60 8.71
C GLN A 86 -1.26 -20.45 9.93
N GLU A 87 -1.41 -19.83 11.10
CA GLU A 87 -1.83 -20.52 12.33
C GLU A 87 -3.22 -21.13 12.18
N LEU A 88 -4.19 -20.36 11.67
CA LEU A 88 -5.54 -20.85 11.38
C LEU A 88 -5.51 -22.03 10.41
N ARG A 89 -4.72 -21.94 9.33
CA ARG A 89 -4.55 -23.02 8.36
C ARG A 89 -4.01 -24.28 9.02
N CYS A 90 -2.96 -24.17 9.83
CA CYS A 90 -2.38 -25.32 10.53
C CYS A 90 -3.39 -25.99 11.47
N VAL A 91 -4.13 -25.20 12.24
CA VAL A 91 -5.17 -25.71 13.16
C VAL A 91 -6.28 -26.41 12.39
N MET A 92 -6.78 -25.79 11.31
CA MET A 92 -7.79 -26.40 10.45
C MET A 92 -7.31 -27.70 9.80
N SER A 93 -6.07 -27.73 9.31
CA SER A 93 -5.48 -28.95 8.74
C SER A 93 -5.36 -30.07 9.77
N TYR A 94 -4.99 -29.75 11.02
CA TYR A 94 -4.95 -30.72 12.11
C TYR A 94 -6.33 -31.34 12.34
N PHE A 95 -7.37 -30.51 12.50
CA PHE A 95 -8.74 -31.02 12.68
C PHE A 95 -9.24 -31.80 11.47
N ALA A 96 -8.96 -31.34 10.25
CA ALA A 96 -9.34 -32.04 9.03
C ALA A 96 -8.68 -33.42 8.88
N SER A 97 -7.47 -33.60 9.43
CA SER A 97 -6.76 -34.89 9.43
C SER A 97 -7.19 -35.84 10.56
N SER A 98 -8.00 -35.36 11.50
CA SER A 98 -8.44 -36.09 12.68
C SER A 98 -9.88 -36.63 12.58
N PHE A 99 -10.56 -36.39 11.44
CA PHE A 99 -11.85 -36.97 11.05
C PHE A 99 -11.67 -37.80 9.77
#